data_AF-A0A959G3E2-F1
#
_entry.id   AF-A0A959G3E2-F1
#
_cell.length_a   1.000
_cell.length_b   1.000
_cell.length_c   1.000
_cell.angle_alpha   90.00
_cell.angle_beta   90.00
_cell.angle_gamma   90.00
#
_symmetry.space_group_name_H-M   'P 1'
#
loop_
_entity.id
_entity.type
_entity.pdbx_description
1 polymer ?
#
loop_
_entity_poly.entity_id
_entity_poly.type
_entity_poly.pdbx_seq_one_letter_code
_entity_poly.pdbx_strand_id
1 'polypeptide(L)'
;FTAWDTRLQLEQCVLSNTQGEDGANFVRCSVDLNNCHFQGMPSDGLDLDYCRGRLLHCSFQDTGNDGLDVSGSLLEIRISRFSGHGDKGISVGEQSDLALFDISIKNSKTGIAVKDRSTTIVDKIQLEECPLGMAVFQKKGLFGGAHLVVKKLEATAVRQLYHIDPNSSLELEGSLLNE
;
A
#
# COMPACT_ATOMS: atom_id res chain seq x y z
N PHE A 1 3.89 13.94 -10.74
CA PHE A 1 4.45 15.26 -10.32
C PHE A 1 4.84 15.20 -8.86
N THR A 2 5.68 16.10 -8.37
CA THR A 2 6.15 16.07 -6.99
C THR A 2 5.70 17.30 -6.21
N ALA A 3 5.31 17.12 -4.95
CA ALA A 3 4.95 18.19 -4.04
C ALA A 3 5.66 18.02 -2.70
N TRP A 4 6.09 19.13 -2.11
CA TRP A 4 6.84 19.16 -0.86
C TRP A 4 6.18 20.08 0.17
N ASP A 5 6.22 19.66 1.44
CA ASP A 5 5.97 20.52 2.62
C ASP A 5 4.65 21.31 2.55
N THR A 6 3.59 20.68 2.04
CA THR A 6 2.32 21.35 1.79
C THR A 6 1.11 20.53 2.17
N ARG A 7 -0.07 21.17 2.15
CA ARG A 7 -1.36 20.49 2.25
C ARG A 7 -1.93 20.28 0.86
N LEU A 8 -2.20 19.04 0.51
CA LEU A 8 -2.86 18.66 -0.73
C LEU A 8 -4.29 18.21 -0.43
N GLN A 9 -5.24 18.81 -1.12
CA GLN A 9 -6.62 18.36 -1.19
C GLN A 9 -6.91 18.08 -2.67
N LEU A 10 -7.11 16.82 -3.00
CA LEU A 10 -7.43 16.40 -4.35
C LEU A 10 -8.80 15.73 -4.32
N GLU A 11 -9.71 16.24 -5.12
CA GLU A 11 -11.07 15.71 -5.24
C GLU A 11 -11.34 15.41 -6.71
N GLN A 12 -11.86 14.21 -7.01
CA GLN A 12 -12.30 13.83 -8.36
C GLN A 12 -11.21 13.99 -9.43
N CYS A 13 -9.95 13.83 -9.04
CA CYS A 13 -8.79 14.01 -9.92
C CYS A 13 -8.45 12.71 -10.67
N VAL A 14 -8.00 12.83 -11.91
CA VAL A 14 -7.41 11.73 -12.67
C VAL A 14 -5.96 12.08 -13.01
N LEU A 15 -5.04 11.22 -12.60
CA LEU A 15 -3.64 11.24 -13.01
C LEU A 15 -3.43 10.02 -13.90
N SER A 16 -2.97 10.25 -15.13
CA SER A 16 -2.84 9.17 -16.11
C SER A 16 -1.66 9.34 -17.05
N ASN A 17 -1.03 8.22 -17.42
CA ASN A 17 -0.04 8.15 -18.50
C ASN A 17 1.10 9.17 -18.34
N THR A 18 1.63 9.29 -17.12
CA THR A 18 2.71 10.25 -16.85
C THR A 18 3.99 9.82 -17.58
N GLN A 19 4.76 10.82 -18.02
CA GLN A 19 6.08 10.60 -18.61
C GLN A 19 7.21 10.59 -17.56
N GLY A 20 6.88 10.93 -16.31
CA GLY A 20 7.78 10.79 -15.17
C GLY A 20 7.90 9.34 -14.73
N GLU A 21 8.91 9.06 -13.91
CA GLU A 21 9.13 7.74 -13.29
C GLU A 21 7.86 7.30 -12.55
N ASP A 22 7.45 8.07 -11.54
CA ASP A 22 6.23 7.83 -10.76
C ASP A 22 5.07 8.73 -11.18
N GLY A 23 3.84 8.30 -10.90
CA GLY A 23 2.62 9.05 -11.19
C GLY A 23 2.57 10.37 -10.40
N ALA A 24 2.70 10.27 -9.08
CA ALA A 24 2.92 11.40 -8.20
C ALA A 24 3.77 11.00 -7.00
N ASN A 25 4.50 11.96 -6.45
CA ASN A 25 5.27 11.76 -5.23
C ASN A 25 5.01 12.95 -4.29
N PHE A 26 4.53 12.67 -3.08
CA PHE A 26 4.31 13.70 -2.06
C PHE A 26 5.25 13.48 -0.90
N VAL A 27 6.00 14.53 -0.55
CA VAL A 27 7.02 14.49 0.49
C VAL A 27 6.69 15.47 1.60
N ARG A 28 6.58 14.98 2.83
CA ARG A 28 6.23 15.77 4.04
C ARG A 28 4.92 16.55 3.88
N CYS A 29 3.94 15.94 3.22
CA CYS A 29 2.66 16.56 2.94
C CYS A 29 1.56 16.10 3.90
N SER A 30 0.58 16.98 4.13
CA SER A 30 -0.72 16.58 4.65
C SER A 30 -1.67 16.31 3.47
N VAL A 31 -2.23 15.10 3.38
CA VAL A 31 -2.96 14.66 2.18
C VAL A 31 -4.43 14.35 2.49
N ASP A 32 -5.33 14.84 1.65
CA ASP A 32 -6.75 14.46 1.65
C ASP A 32 -7.16 14.21 0.20
N LEU A 33 -7.21 12.93 -0.18
CA LEU A 33 -7.51 12.49 -1.54
C LEU A 33 -8.88 11.81 -1.52
N ASN A 34 -9.81 12.32 -2.32
CA ASN A 34 -11.16 11.78 -2.40
C ASN A 34 -11.56 11.54 -3.85
N ASN A 35 -11.93 10.31 -4.17
CA ASN A 35 -12.34 9.90 -5.51
C ASN A 35 -11.28 10.22 -6.59
N CYS A 36 -10.01 9.92 -6.29
CA CYS A 36 -8.90 10.13 -7.21
C CYS A 36 -8.48 8.83 -7.93
N HIS A 37 -8.11 8.93 -9.20
CA HIS A 37 -7.73 7.80 -10.04
C HIS A 37 -6.29 7.98 -10.56
N PHE A 38 -5.44 6.99 -10.34
CA PHE A 38 -4.06 6.92 -10.81
C PHE A 38 -3.96 5.75 -11.79
N GLN A 39 -3.63 6.00 -13.06
CA GLN A 39 -3.65 4.95 -14.09
C GLN A 39 -2.50 5.02 -15.10
N GLY A 40 -1.92 3.87 -15.45
CA GLY A 40 -0.95 3.76 -16.54
C GLY A 40 0.39 4.45 -16.23
N MET A 41 0.99 4.13 -15.09
CA MET A 41 2.27 4.73 -14.66
C MET A 41 3.46 3.81 -14.97
N PRO A 42 4.60 4.35 -15.46
CA PRO A 42 5.77 3.52 -15.76
C PRO A 42 6.41 2.84 -14.53
N SER A 43 6.43 3.52 -13.38
CA SER A 43 6.93 3.01 -12.10
C SER A 43 5.81 2.98 -11.05
N ASP A 44 5.91 3.74 -9.96
CA ASP A 44 4.96 3.74 -8.86
C ASP A 44 3.75 4.63 -9.15
N GLY A 45 2.57 4.23 -8.68
CA GLY A 45 1.33 4.99 -8.89
C GLY A 45 1.31 6.30 -8.08
N LEU A 46 1.66 6.19 -6.81
CA LEU A 46 1.75 7.30 -5.87
C LEU A 46 2.77 6.96 -4.77
N ASP A 47 3.71 7.86 -4.52
CA ASP A 47 4.59 7.80 -3.36
C ASP A 47 4.13 8.78 -2.29
N LEU A 48 4.09 8.31 -1.05
CA LEU A 48 3.81 9.11 0.14
C LEU A 48 4.96 8.98 1.12
N ASP A 49 5.87 9.96 1.07
CA ASP A 49 7.05 10.03 1.91
C ASP A 49 6.83 11.00 3.07
N TYR A 50 6.89 10.51 4.31
CA TYR A 50 6.70 11.29 5.54
C TYR A 50 5.39 12.08 5.58
N CYS A 51 4.34 11.52 4.99
CA CYS A 51 3.05 12.14 4.86
C CYS A 51 2.09 11.76 5.99
N ARG A 52 1.07 12.58 6.18
CA ARG A 52 -0.06 12.27 7.05
C ARG A 52 -1.37 12.59 6.36
N GLY A 53 -2.38 11.74 6.48
CA GLY A 53 -3.65 12.05 5.82
C GLY A 53 -4.55 10.87 5.55
N ARG A 54 -5.44 11.06 4.57
CA ARG A 54 -6.40 10.03 4.15
C ARG A 54 -6.59 9.94 2.65
N LEU A 55 -6.86 8.73 2.18
CA LEU A 55 -7.28 8.41 0.82
C LEU A 55 -8.65 7.73 0.90
N LEU A 56 -9.64 8.25 0.19
CA LEU A 56 -11.00 7.75 0.18
C LEU A 56 -11.49 7.55 -1.25
N HIS A 57 -12.07 6.39 -1.54
CA HIS A 57 -12.61 6.08 -2.88
C HIS A 57 -11.59 6.21 -4.02
N CYS A 58 -10.31 5.96 -3.73
CA CYS A 58 -9.25 6.06 -4.73
C CYS A 58 -9.08 4.76 -5.52
N SER A 59 -8.53 4.87 -6.74
CA SER A 59 -8.09 3.70 -7.49
C SER A 59 -6.71 3.87 -8.10
N PHE A 60 -5.95 2.78 -8.10
CA PHE A 60 -4.63 2.67 -8.69
C PHE A 60 -4.68 1.54 -9.71
N GLN A 61 -4.32 1.83 -10.95
CA GLN A 61 -4.46 0.89 -12.06
C GLN A 61 -3.21 0.89 -12.93
N ASP A 62 -2.75 -0.29 -13.30
CA ASP A 62 -1.71 -0.51 -14.31
C ASP A 62 -0.45 0.33 -14.06
N THR A 63 0.31 -0.03 -13.03
CA THR A 63 1.61 0.59 -12.71
C THR A 63 2.72 -0.40 -12.97
N GLY A 64 3.86 0.06 -13.48
CA GLY A 64 5.00 -0.82 -13.78
C GLY A 64 5.69 -1.36 -12.53
N ASN A 65 5.50 -0.71 -11.38
CA ASN A 65 6.01 -1.13 -10.08
C ASN A 65 4.88 -1.20 -9.04
N ASP A 66 4.92 -0.40 -7.97
CA ASP A 66 3.93 -0.43 -6.89
C ASP A 66 2.70 0.43 -7.22
N GLY A 67 1.52 0.06 -6.71
CA GLY A 67 0.32 0.89 -6.83
C GLY A 67 0.39 2.12 -5.93
N LEU A 68 0.81 1.90 -4.69
CA LEU A 68 1.05 2.91 -3.67
C LEU A 68 2.29 2.50 -2.88
N ASP A 69 3.33 3.35 -2.86
CA ASP A 69 4.50 3.18 -2.00
C ASP A 69 4.49 4.23 -0.88
N VAL A 70 4.75 3.77 0.35
CA VAL A 70 4.61 4.58 1.55
C VAL A 70 5.83 4.41 2.43
N SER A 71 6.44 5.54 2.80
CA SER A 71 7.61 5.58 3.69
C SER A 71 7.41 6.60 4.81
N GLY A 72 7.72 6.22 6.07
CA GLY A 72 7.67 7.12 7.23
C GLY A 72 6.34 7.86 7.49
N SER A 73 5.21 7.29 7.07
CA SER A 73 3.92 8.02 7.00
C SER A 73 2.84 7.49 7.93
N LEU A 74 1.84 8.33 8.22
CA LEU A 74 0.65 7.98 9.02
C LEU A 74 -0.62 8.19 8.18
N LEU A 75 -1.24 7.12 7.70
CA LEU A 75 -2.33 7.22 6.73
C LEU A 75 -3.55 6.37 7.08
N GLU A 76 -4.72 6.88 6.68
CA GLU A 76 -5.97 6.13 6.64
C GLU A 76 -6.43 5.96 5.19
N ILE A 77 -6.68 4.73 4.75
CA ILE A 77 -7.14 4.45 3.38
C ILE A 77 -8.45 3.68 3.44
N ARG A 78 -9.46 4.16 2.72
CA ARG A 78 -10.81 3.61 2.76
C ARG A 78 -11.36 3.36 1.36
N ILE A 79 -12.03 2.22 1.18
CA ILE A 79 -12.88 1.89 0.03
C ILE A 79 -12.11 2.13 -1.29
N SER A 80 -10.90 1.60 -1.36
CA SER A 80 -9.95 1.89 -2.46
C SER A 80 -9.51 0.61 -3.16
N ARG A 81 -9.17 0.74 -4.45
CA ARG A 81 -8.92 -0.40 -5.34
C ARG A 81 -7.56 -0.31 -6.02
N PHE A 82 -6.88 -1.43 -6.12
CA PHE A 82 -5.55 -1.58 -6.69
C PHE A 82 -5.60 -2.71 -7.72
N SER A 83 -5.16 -2.46 -8.96
CA SER A 83 -5.20 -3.49 -10.00
C SER A 83 -4.07 -3.36 -11.02
N GLY A 84 -3.42 -4.47 -11.36
CA GLY A 84 -2.47 -4.52 -12.48
C GLY A 84 -1.09 -3.95 -12.15
N HIS A 85 -0.58 -4.18 -10.94
CA HIS A 85 0.70 -3.63 -10.50
C HIS A 85 1.86 -4.59 -10.78
N GLY A 86 2.96 -4.05 -11.33
CA GLY A 86 4.14 -4.82 -11.70
C GLY A 86 4.90 -5.41 -10.52
N ASP A 87 4.71 -4.89 -9.31
CA ASP A 87 5.27 -5.43 -8.07
C ASP A 87 4.22 -5.54 -6.95
N LYS A 88 3.99 -4.51 -6.11
CA LYS A 88 3.02 -4.57 -5.00
C LYS A 88 1.78 -3.73 -5.30
N GLY A 89 0.62 -4.19 -4.84
CA GLY A 89 -0.56 -3.32 -4.77
C GLY A 89 -0.34 -2.17 -3.79
N ILE A 90 0.08 -2.51 -2.56
CA ILE A 90 0.44 -1.55 -1.52
C ILE A 90 1.78 -1.95 -0.91
N SER A 91 2.71 -1.00 -0.88
CA SER A 91 4.00 -1.10 -0.20
C SER A 91 4.04 -0.15 0.98
N VAL A 92 4.38 -0.67 2.17
CA VAL A 92 4.45 0.11 3.42
C VAL A 92 5.81 -0.12 4.06
N GLY A 93 6.57 0.94 4.28
CA GLY A 93 7.95 0.88 4.74
C GLY A 93 8.33 1.95 5.75
N GLU A 94 9.52 1.74 6.34
CA GLU A 94 10.25 2.69 7.17
C GLU A 94 9.41 3.37 8.27
N GLN A 95 8.93 2.59 9.24
CA GLN A 95 8.15 3.09 10.38
C GLN A 95 6.85 3.80 10.00
N SER A 96 6.17 3.32 8.96
CA SER A 96 4.83 3.82 8.62
C SER A 96 3.75 3.15 9.44
N ASP A 97 2.67 3.89 9.73
CA ASP A 97 1.48 3.41 10.43
C ASP A 97 0.24 3.61 9.54
N LEU A 98 -0.37 2.51 9.09
CA LEU A 98 -1.53 2.54 8.20
C LEU A 98 -2.78 1.89 8.79
N ALA A 99 -3.93 2.51 8.56
CA ALA A 99 -5.24 1.93 8.79
C ALA A 99 -6.00 1.79 7.46
N LEU A 100 -6.30 0.54 7.08
CA LEU A 100 -6.93 0.19 5.81
C LEU A 100 -8.35 -0.35 6.04
N PHE A 101 -9.32 0.17 5.30
CA PHE A 101 -10.72 -0.24 5.39
C PHE A 101 -11.28 -0.54 4.01
N ASP A 102 -11.76 -1.77 3.81
CA ASP A 102 -12.40 -2.21 2.56
C ASP A 102 -11.51 -1.98 1.33
N ILE A 103 -10.39 -2.71 1.28
CA ILE A 103 -9.41 -2.63 0.21
C ILE A 103 -9.58 -3.83 -0.72
N SER A 104 -9.48 -3.59 -2.03
CA SER A 104 -9.40 -4.64 -3.04
C SER A 104 -8.11 -4.51 -3.82
N ILE A 105 -7.35 -5.60 -3.90
CA ILE A 105 -6.10 -5.69 -4.66
C ILE A 105 -6.20 -6.88 -5.61
N LYS A 106 -5.99 -6.59 -6.90
CA LYS A 106 -6.09 -7.58 -7.98
C LYS A 106 -4.85 -7.54 -8.87
N ASN A 107 -4.43 -8.69 -9.41
CA ASN A 107 -3.40 -8.76 -10.45
C ASN A 107 -2.13 -7.98 -10.10
N SER A 108 -1.55 -8.27 -8.93
CA SER A 108 -0.27 -7.70 -8.48
C SER A 108 0.67 -8.83 -8.07
N LYS A 109 1.99 -8.74 -8.26
CA LYS A 109 2.91 -9.83 -7.85
C LYS A 109 2.79 -10.11 -6.35
N THR A 110 2.71 -9.04 -5.56
CA THR A 110 2.39 -9.07 -4.14
C THR A 110 1.14 -8.21 -3.88
N GLY A 111 0.19 -8.68 -3.08
CA GLY A 111 -0.96 -7.88 -2.69
C GLY A 111 -0.55 -6.68 -1.82
N ILE A 112 -0.10 -6.97 -0.59
CA ILE A 112 0.40 -5.97 0.35
C ILE A 112 1.75 -6.40 0.94
N ALA A 113 2.70 -5.47 1.02
CA ALA A 113 3.96 -5.65 1.72
C ALA A 113 4.11 -4.64 2.86
N VAL A 114 4.44 -5.10 4.06
CA VAL A 114 4.71 -4.27 5.24
C VAL A 114 6.13 -4.54 5.72
N LYS A 115 6.93 -3.47 5.83
CA LYS A 115 8.38 -3.56 5.99
C LYS A 115 8.90 -2.67 7.10
N ASP A 116 10.08 -2.99 7.63
CA ASP A 116 10.97 -2.03 8.28
C ASP A 116 10.31 -1.25 9.45
N ARG A 117 9.88 -1.97 10.50
CA ARG A 117 9.16 -1.43 11.69
C ARG A 117 7.83 -0.73 11.40
N SER A 118 7.25 -0.94 10.22
CA SER A 118 5.92 -0.42 9.92
C SER A 118 4.83 -1.28 10.55
N THR A 119 3.70 -0.64 10.87
CA THR A 119 2.48 -1.29 11.34
C THR A 119 1.33 -1.00 10.40
N THR A 120 0.64 -2.04 9.95
CA THR A 120 -0.58 -1.87 9.15
C THR A 120 -1.72 -2.66 9.76
N ILE A 121 -2.87 -2.01 9.96
CA ILE A 121 -4.11 -2.63 10.43
C ILE A 121 -5.14 -2.58 9.31
N VAL A 122 -5.71 -3.73 8.96
CA VAL A 122 -6.63 -3.92 7.85
C VAL A 122 -7.95 -4.48 8.36
N ASP A 123 -9.03 -3.73 8.17
CA ASP A 123 -10.37 -4.17 8.59
C ASP A 123 -10.97 -5.22 7.65
N LYS A 124 -10.83 -4.99 6.35
CA LYS A 124 -11.24 -5.92 5.29
C LYS A 124 -10.34 -5.75 4.08
N ILE A 125 -9.85 -6.87 3.55
CA ILE A 125 -9.12 -6.91 2.28
C ILE A 125 -9.58 -8.06 1.40
N GLN A 126 -9.70 -7.77 0.10
CA GLN A 126 -9.91 -8.73 -0.98
C GLN A 126 -8.63 -8.83 -1.80
N LEU A 127 -8.09 -10.03 -1.92
CA LEU A 127 -6.92 -10.33 -2.74
C LEU A 127 -7.32 -11.28 -3.87
N GLU A 128 -7.08 -10.88 -5.10
CA GLU A 128 -7.41 -11.67 -6.28
C GLU A 128 -6.20 -11.75 -7.23
N GLU A 129 -5.88 -12.96 -7.70
CA GLU A 129 -4.82 -13.17 -8.71
C GLU A 129 -3.46 -12.57 -8.30
N CYS A 130 -3.15 -12.60 -7.00
CA CYS A 130 -1.86 -12.17 -6.45
C CYS A 130 -0.99 -13.40 -6.15
N PRO A 131 0.13 -13.64 -6.86
CA PRO A 131 1.02 -14.78 -6.56
C PRO A 131 1.45 -14.85 -5.10
N LEU A 132 1.80 -13.72 -4.49
CA LEU A 132 1.98 -13.56 -3.05
C LEU A 132 0.88 -12.63 -2.48
N GLY A 133 0.12 -13.08 -1.49
CA GLY A 133 -0.94 -12.25 -0.91
C GLY A 133 -0.40 -11.13 -0.02
N MET A 134 0.33 -11.51 1.02
CA MET A 134 0.86 -10.61 2.04
C MET A 134 2.34 -10.90 2.31
N ALA A 135 3.16 -9.87 2.46
CA ALA A 135 4.55 -10.00 2.86
C ALA A 135 4.81 -9.11 4.09
N VAL A 136 5.41 -9.66 5.14
CA VAL A 136 5.73 -8.90 6.36
C VAL A 136 7.19 -9.16 6.71
N PHE A 137 8.05 -8.16 6.53
CA PHE A 137 9.49 -8.44 6.57
C PHE A 137 10.38 -7.26 6.96
N GLN A 138 11.67 -7.54 7.13
CA GLN A 138 12.69 -6.51 7.30
C GLN A 138 13.58 -6.43 6.06
N LYS A 139 13.47 -5.34 5.30
CA LYS A 139 14.30 -5.10 4.10
C LYS A 139 15.61 -4.41 4.48
N LYS A 140 15.55 -3.43 5.37
CA LYS A 140 16.69 -2.57 5.75
C LYS A 140 17.16 -2.96 7.15
N GLY A 141 18.42 -3.40 7.25
CA GLY A 141 19.01 -3.90 8.49
C GLY A 141 19.02 -2.92 9.68
N LEU A 142 18.92 -1.62 9.42
CA LEU A 142 18.87 -0.57 10.46
C LEU A 142 17.49 -0.44 11.14
N PHE A 143 16.46 -1.03 10.55
CA PHE A 143 15.13 -1.12 11.16
C PHE A 143 14.98 -2.44 11.92
N GLY A 144 13.75 -2.90 12.11
CA GLY A 144 13.40 -4.21 12.65
C GLY A 144 12.23 -4.79 11.85
N GLY A 145 11.70 -5.91 12.32
CA GLY A 145 10.53 -6.54 11.70
C GLY A 145 9.29 -5.66 11.73
N ALA A 146 8.32 -6.02 10.90
CA ALA A 146 7.08 -5.28 10.70
C ALA A 146 5.87 -6.04 11.25
N HIS A 147 4.75 -5.33 11.41
CA HIS A 147 3.53 -5.89 11.97
C HIS A 147 2.34 -5.62 11.03
N LEU A 148 1.63 -6.69 10.66
CA LEU A 148 0.42 -6.61 9.88
C LEU A 148 -0.73 -7.27 10.65
N VAL A 149 -1.86 -6.59 10.77
CA VAL A 149 -3.10 -7.14 11.33
C VAL A 149 -4.17 -7.11 10.27
N VAL A 150 -4.79 -8.25 9.95
CA VAL A 150 -5.86 -8.38 8.98
C VAL A 150 -7.06 -9.02 9.65
N LYS A 151 -8.15 -8.26 9.81
CA LYS A 151 -9.35 -8.73 10.52
C LYS A 151 -10.27 -9.59 9.66
N LYS A 152 -10.33 -9.34 8.36
CA LYS A 152 -11.15 -10.08 7.39
C LYS A 152 -10.42 -10.19 6.07
N LEU A 153 -10.26 -11.42 5.59
CA LEU A 153 -9.59 -11.72 4.35
C LEU A 153 -10.51 -12.50 3.41
N GLU A 154 -10.63 -12.01 2.18
CA GLU A 154 -11.17 -12.78 1.06
C GLU A 154 -10.03 -12.97 0.04
N ALA A 155 -9.60 -14.21 -0.21
CA ALA A 155 -8.49 -14.50 -1.11
C ALA A 155 -8.92 -15.48 -2.21
N THR A 156 -8.73 -15.08 -3.47
CA THR A 156 -9.06 -15.88 -4.66
C THR A 156 -7.85 -15.98 -5.57
N ALA A 157 -7.50 -17.20 -6.01
CA ALA A 157 -6.36 -17.43 -6.91
C ALA A 157 -5.02 -16.86 -6.40
N VAL A 158 -4.82 -16.87 -5.07
CA VAL A 158 -3.55 -16.48 -4.43
C VAL A 158 -2.69 -17.73 -4.22
N ARG A 159 -1.49 -17.76 -4.81
CA ARG A 159 -0.63 -18.96 -4.78
C ARG A 159 0.01 -19.18 -3.41
N GLN A 160 0.56 -18.13 -2.81
CA GLN A 160 1.11 -18.13 -1.47
C GLN A 160 0.42 -17.03 -0.68
N LEU A 161 -0.29 -17.37 0.39
CA LEU A 161 -1.09 -16.38 1.09
C LEU A 161 -0.23 -15.35 1.83
N TYR A 162 0.82 -15.80 2.50
CA TYR A 162 1.71 -14.92 3.23
C TYR A 162 3.18 -15.37 3.20
N HIS A 163 4.06 -14.43 3.43
CA HIS A 163 5.47 -14.62 3.78
C HIS A 163 5.79 -13.69 4.95
N ILE A 164 6.46 -14.22 5.98
CA ILE A 164 6.79 -13.49 7.20
C ILE A 164 8.27 -13.76 7.47
N ASP A 165 9.08 -12.71 7.63
CA ASP A 165 10.48 -12.88 8.07
C ASP A 165 10.58 -12.97 9.61
N PRO A 166 11.71 -13.48 10.14
CA PRO A 166 12.00 -13.40 11.57
C PRO A 166 11.84 -11.98 12.13
N ASN A 167 11.32 -11.89 13.35
CA ASN A 167 10.98 -10.64 14.06
C ASN A 167 9.81 -9.84 13.47
N SER A 168 9.17 -10.33 12.41
CA SER A 168 7.92 -9.76 11.88
C SER A 168 6.72 -10.59 12.34
N SER A 169 5.52 -10.02 12.27
CA SER A 169 4.31 -10.75 12.66
C SER A 169 3.10 -10.39 11.81
N LEU A 170 2.26 -11.39 11.56
CA LEU A 170 0.95 -11.25 10.95
C LEU A 170 -0.12 -11.74 11.94
N GLU A 171 -1.07 -10.89 12.32
CA GLU A 171 -2.31 -11.35 12.95
C GLU A 171 -3.39 -11.45 11.88
N LEU A 172 -3.85 -12.66 11.58
CA LEU A 172 -4.86 -12.93 10.57
C LEU A 172 -6.13 -13.49 11.22
N GLU A 173 -7.22 -12.74 11.13
CA GLU A 173 -8.55 -13.08 11.65
C GLU A 173 -8.52 -13.52 13.12
N GLY A 174 -7.71 -12.83 13.92
CA GLY A 174 -7.50 -13.08 15.35
C GLY A 174 -6.45 -14.15 15.68
N SER A 175 -5.83 -14.76 14.68
CA SER A 175 -4.75 -15.74 14.86
C SER A 175 -3.39 -15.09 14.61
N LEU A 176 -2.51 -15.11 15.62
CA LEU A 176 -1.13 -14.61 15.48
C LEU A 176 -0.24 -15.64 14.76
N LEU A 177 0.47 -15.16 13.73
CA LEU A 177 1.44 -15.88 12.92
C LEU A 177 2.79 -15.15 12.97
N ASN A 178 3.85 -15.87 13.29
CA ASN A 178 5.22 -15.38 13.31
C ASN A 178 6.19 -16.51 12.98
N GLU A 179 7.39 -16.15 12.52
CA GLU A 179 8.54 -17.08 12.38
C GLU A 179 9.49 -16.98 13.58
#